data_AF-A0A7S0X080-F1
#
_entry.id   AF-A0A7S0X080-F1
#
_cell.length_a   1.000
_cell.length_b   1.000
_cell.length_c   1.000
_cell.angle_alpha   90.00
_cell.angle_beta   90.00
_cell.angle_gamma   90.00
#
_symmetry.space_group_name_H-M   'P 1'
#
loop_
_entity.id
_entity.type
_entity.pdbx_description
1 polymer ?
#
loop_
_entity_poly.entity_id
_entity_poly.type
_entity_poly.pdbx_seq_one_letter_code
_entity_poly.pdbx_strand_id
1 'polypeptide(L)'
;MKFELDNDKLLQANAAGAIAYGIGQAIPKSPLNDVTFTGGLGDGPSRHMAALSSAVGASCCISAKSSDSKTKKDMLKLCGVGWVACAGIHVLNWQQKHEKKDAAIGQAVAKAAFGGLNLYAGFKK
;
A
#
# COMPACT_ATOMS: atom_id res chain seq x y z
N MET A 1 22.32 20.68 3.76
CA MET A 1 22.28 19.32 3.18
C MET A 1 20.95 19.15 2.45
N LYS A 2 20.94 18.76 1.17
CA LYS A 2 19.70 18.45 0.44
C LYS A 2 19.25 17.06 0.86
N PHE A 3 18.04 16.93 1.40
CA PHE A 3 17.42 15.63 1.63
C PHE A 3 17.06 15.03 0.26
N GLU A 4 17.70 13.92 -0.08
CA GLU A 4 17.40 13.17 -1.30
C GLU A 4 16.83 11.81 -0.91
N LEU A 5 15.63 11.52 -1.44
CA LEU A 5 14.96 10.25 -1.22
C LEU A 5 15.68 9.16 -2.02
N ASP A 6 16.15 8.15 -1.30
CA ASP A 6 16.76 6.96 -1.87
C ASP A 6 15.66 6.04 -2.43
N ASN A 7 15.63 5.90 -3.76
CA ASN A 7 14.62 5.12 -4.46
C ASN A 7 14.65 3.64 -4.08
N ASP A 8 15.81 3.09 -3.71
CA ASP A 8 15.95 1.67 -3.37
C ASP A 8 15.34 1.40 -2.01
N LYS A 9 15.61 2.29 -1.05
CA LYS A 9 14.98 2.23 0.28
C LYS A 9 13.48 2.44 0.19
N LEU A 10 13.03 3.35 -0.68
CA LEU A 10 11.61 3.59 -0.87
C LEU A 10 10.91 2.37 -1.52
N LEU A 11 11.52 1.73 -2.52
CA LEU A 11 11.01 0.49 -3.11
C LEU A 11 11.01 -0.68 -2.12
N GLN A 12 12.02 -0.80 -1.26
CA GLN A 12 12.05 -1.78 -0.17
C GLN A 12 10.95 -1.53 0.86
N ALA A 13 10.71 -0.26 1.22
CA ALA A 13 9.61 0.12 2.11
C ALA A 13 8.24 -0.22 1.48
N ASN A 14 8.08 -0.03 0.16
CA ASN A 14 6.88 -0.47 -0.55
C ASN A 14 6.71 -1.98 -0.49
N ALA A 15 7.79 -2.73 -0.73
CA ALA A 15 7.74 -4.18 -0.68
C ALA A 15 7.30 -4.67 0.70
N ALA A 16 7.91 -4.15 1.76
CA ALA A 16 7.56 -4.48 3.14
C ALA A 16 6.11 -4.11 3.45
N GLY A 17 5.67 -2.89 3.11
CA GLY A 17 4.30 -2.43 3.35
C GLY A 17 3.25 -3.24 2.58
N ALA A 18 3.53 -3.58 1.32
CA ALA A 18 2.59 -4.32 0.48
C ALA A 18 2.48 -5.80 0.89
N ILE A 19 3.59 -6.43 1.28
CA ILE A 19 3.60 -7.79 1.87
C ILE A 19 2.89 -7.79 3.23
N ALA A 20 3.20 -6.84 4.12
CA ALA A 20 2.56 -6.73 5.42
C ALA A 20 1.05 -6.51 5.29
N TYR A 21 0.63 -5.66 4.34
CA TYR A 21 -0.79 -5.47 4.03
C TYR A 21 -1.44 -6.75 3.48
N GLY A 22 -0.76 -7.46 2.57
CA GLY A 22 -1.22 -8.74 2.04
C GLY A 22 -1.40 -9.82 3.12
N ILE A 23 -0.42 -9.98 4.01
CA ILE A 23 -0.49 -10.91 5.14
C ILE A 23 -1.58 -10.49 6.13
N GLY A 24 -1.65 -9.20 6.48
CA GLY A 24 -2.64 -8.68 7.41
C GLY A 24 -4.09 -8.93 6.95
N GLN A 25 -4.33 -8.91 5.64
CA GLN A 25 -5.64 -9.24 5.07
C GLN A 25 -5.91 -10.75 4.95
N ALA A 26 -4.87 -11.59 4.99
CA ALA A 26 -5.01 -13.05 4.95
C ALA A 26 -5.34 -13.68 6.32
N ILE A 27 -5.17 -12.93 7.43
CA ILE A 27 -5.45 -13.42 8.78
C ILE A 27 -6.97 -13.30 9.07
N PRO A 28 -7.66 -14.40 9.43
CA PRO A 28 -9.09 -14.38 9.72
C PRO A 28 -9.44 -13.59 11.00
N LYS A 29 -10.65 -13.03 10.98
CA LYS A 29 -11.19 -11.99 11.86
C LYS A 29 -11.40 -12.35 13.36
N SER A 30 -10.97 -13.49 13.90
CA SER A 30 -11.25 -13.81 15.32
C SER A 30 -10.08 -14.51 16.01
N PRO A 31 -9.64 -14.08 17.23
CA PRO A 31 -10.38 -13.27 18.22
C PRO A 31 -9.80 -11.85 18.55
N LEU A 32 -9.10 -11.17 17.63
CA LEU A 32 -8.40 -9.88 17.92
C LEU A 32 -9.20 -8.59 17.64
N ASN A 33 -10.51 -8.67 17.46
CA ASN A 33 -11.18 -7.81 16.46
C ASN A 33 -11.98 -6.61 17.00
N ASP A 34 -11.37 -5.83 17.91
CA ASP A 34 -11.91 -4.51 18.27
C ASP A 34 -11.13 -3.33 17.67
N VAL A 35 -9.88 -3.57 17.28
CA VAL A 35 -8.92 -2.50 16.89
C VAL A 35 -8.70 -2.42 15.37
N THR A 36 -8.77 -3.55 14.66
CA THR A 36 -8.13 -3.65 13.34
C THR A 36 -9.03 -3.51 12.12
N PHE A 37 -10.37 -3.43 12.26
CA PHE A 37 -11.36 -3.31 11.17
C PHE A 37 -10.74 -3.17 9.77
N THR A 38 -10.30 -4.28 9.21
CA THR A 38 -10.20 -4.46 7.77
C THR A 38 -11.31 -5.43 7.40
N GLY A 39 -11.97 -5.21 6.26
CA GLY A 39 -12.95 -6.16 5.75
C GLY A 39 -12.32 -7.55 5.73
N GLY A 40 -12.90 -8.49 6.48
CA GLY A 40 -12.39 -9.86 6.50
C GLY A 40 -12.59 -10.50 5.12
N LEU A 41 -11.92 -11.63 4.87
CA LEU A 41 -12.22 -12.49 3.72
C LEU A 41 -13.73 -12.81 3.69
N GLY A 42 -14.48 -12.08 2.85
CA GLY A 42 -15.94 -12.20 2.77
C GLY A 42 -16.61 -10.93 2.24
N ASP A 43 -16.23 -9.75 2.74
CA ASP A 43 -16.97 -8.51 2.50
C ASP A 43 -16.11 -7.40 1.90
N GLY A 44 -16.49 -6.96 0.69
CA GLY A 44 -15.98 -5.75 0.05
C GLY A 44 -14.82 -5.94 -0.95
N PRO A 45 -14.49 -4.87 -1.70
CA PRO A 45 -13.47 -4.87 -2.75
C PRO A 45 -12.04 -5.15 -2.25
N SER A 46 -11.78 -5.05 -0.94
CA SER A 46 -10.46 -5.30 -0.34
C SER A 46 -10.02 -6.77 -0.38
N ARG A 47 -10.92 -7.74 -0.58
CA ARG A 47 -10.60 -9.18 -0.57
C ARG A 47 -9.57 -9.61 -1.63
N HIS A 48 -9.64 -9.00 -2.81
CA HIS A 48 -8.77 -9.34 -3.95
C HIS A 48 -7.44 -8.57 -3.92
N MET A 49 -7.35 -7.58 -3.02
CA MET A 49 -6.18 -6.73 -2.92
C MET A 49 -5.05 -7.40 -2.15
N ALA A 50 -5.31 -8.46 -1.36
CA ALA A 50 -4.29 -9.14 -0.56
C ALA A 50 -3.23 -9.85 -1.42
N ALA A 51 -3.67 -10.74 -2.32
CA ALA A 51 -2.78 -11.46 -3.23
C ALA A 51 -2.07 -10.52 -4.21
N LEU A 52 -2.80 -9.51 -4.72
CA LEU A 52 -2.24 -8.49 -5.59
C LEU A 52 -1.17 -7.65 -4.88
N SER A 53 -1.40 -7.25 -3.62
CA SER A 53 -0.43 -6.48 -2.85
C SER A 53 0.83 -7.28 -2.54
N SER A 54 0.71 -8.57 -2.19
CA SER A 54 1.88 -9.44 -2.00
C SER A 54 2.70 -9.62 -3.28
N ALA A 55 2.04 -9.81 -4.43
CA ALA A 55 2.71 -9.93 -5.72
C ALA A 55 3.43 -8.63 -6.12
N VAL A 56 2.76 -7.48 -5.96
CA VAL A 56 3.36 -6.16 -6.20
C VAL A 56 4.52 -5.90 -5.23
N GLY A 57 4.41 -6.33 -3.97
CA GLY A 57 5.50 -6.21 -2.99
C GLY A 57 6.74 -7.00 -3.41
N ALA A 58 6.57 -8.22 -3.91
CA ALA A 58 7.66 -9.00 -4.50
C ALA A 58 8.28 -8.29 -5.72
N SER A 59 7.46 -7.66 -6.58
CA SER A 59 7.95 -6.86 -7.71
C SER A 59 8.72 -5.61 -7.29
N CYS A 60 8.23 -4.81 -6.32
CA CYS A 60 8.95 -3.63 -5.83
C CYS A 60 10.33 -4.07 -5.22
N CYS A 61 10.44 -5.26 -4.59
CA CYS A 61 11.69 -5.87 -4.11
C CYS A 61 12.70 -6.18 -5.23
N ILE A 62 12.23 -6.78 -6.33
CA ILE A 62 13.08 -7.09 -7.51
C ILE A 62 13.55 -5.79 -8.15
N SER A 63 12.66 -4.81 -8.33
CA SER A 63 13.00 -3.52 -8.93
C SER A 63 13.98 -2.70 -8.10
N ALA A 64 13.97 -2.82 -6.76
CA ALA A 64 14.94 -2.16 -5.89
C ALA A 64 16.39 -2.61 -6.19
N LYS A 65 16.58 -3.84 -6.66
CA LYS A 65 17.90 -4.39 -7.03
C LYS A 65 18.31 -4.07 -8.47
N SER A 66 17.44 -3.45 -9.26
CA SER A 66 17.77 -3.07 -10.64
C SER A 66 18.90 -2.03 -10.66
N SER A 67 19.76 -2.04 -11.68
CA SER A 67 20.70 -0.95 -11.94
C SER A 67 20.05 0.19 -12.74
N ASP A 68 18.89 -0.06 -13.36
CA ASP A 68 18.18 0.92 -14.18
C ASP A 68 17.33 1.87 -13.33
N SER A 69 17.73 3.15 -13.30
CA SER A 69 17.00 4.21 -12.61
C SER A 69 15.61 4.45 -13.20
N LYS A 70 15.38 4.20 -14.49
CA LYS A 70 14.07 4.39 -15.11
C LYS A 70 13.08 3.36 -14.59
N THR A 71 13.47 2.08 -14.58
CA THR A 71 12.69 0.99 -13.99
C THR A 71 12.30 1.29 -12.53
N LYS A 72 13.22 1.81 -11.72
CA LYS A 72 12.93 2.19 -10.33
C LYS A 72 11.88 3.29 -10.24
N LYS A 73 12.03 4.36 -11.02
CA LYS A 73 11.09 5.48 -11.03
C LYS A 73 9.71 5.07 -11.56
N ASP A 74 9.64 4.23 -12.58
CA ASP A 74 8.37 3.74 -13.13
C ASP A 74 7.68 2.79 -12.13
N MET A 75 8.44 1.95 -11.43
CA MET A 75 7.91 1.13 -10.36
C MET A 75 7.40 2.00 -9.19
N LEU A 76 8.11 3.06 -8.81
CA LEU A 76 7.64 4.01 -7.80
C LEU A 76 6.33 4.70 -8.21
N LYS A 77 6.17 5.08 -9.48
CA LYS A 77 4.88 5.60 -9.98
C LYS A 77 3.77 4.56 -9.85
N LEU A 78 4.04 3.30 -10.21
CA LEU A 78 3.08 2.20 -10.12
C LEU A 78 2.70 1.89 -8.66
N CYS A 79 3.69 1.65 -7.78
CA CYS A 79 3.45 1.41 -6.35
C CYS A 79 2.71 2.66 -5.76
N GLY A 80 3.03 3.88 -6.21
CA GLY A 80 2.36 5.14 -5.82
C GLY A 80 0.87 5.23 -6.20
N VAL A 81 0.51 4.97 -7.46
CA VAL A 81 -0.90 4.90 -7.89
C VAL A 81 -1.65 3.82 -7.11
N GLY A 82 -1.03 2.66 -6.91
CA GLY A 82 -1.62 1.55 -6.15
C GLY A 82 -1.98 1.93 -4.71
N TRP A 83 -1.07 2.61 -3.99
CA TRP A 83 -1.35 3.07 -2.62
C TRP A 83 -2.47 4.12 -2.56
N VAL A 84 -2.52 5.05 -3.51
CA VAL A 84 -3.62 6.03 -3.59
C VAL A 84 -4.95 5.35 -3.88
N ALA A 85 -5.00 4.37 -4.79
CA ALA A 85 -6.19 3.59 -5.06
C ALA A 85 -6.66 2.82 -3.80
N CYS A 86 -5.72 2.20 -3.08
CA CYS A 86 -6.02 1.56 -1.79
C CYS A 86 -6.58 2.55 -0.77
N ALA A 87 -6.07 3.78 -0.70
CA ALA A 87 -6.63 4.81 0.17
C ALA A 87 -8.10 5.09 -0.16
N GLY A 88 -8.44 5.22 -1.45
CA GLY A 88 -9.83 5.36 -1.90
C GLY A 88 -10.72 4.19 -1.51
N ILE A 89 -10.21 2.95 -1.60
CA ILE A 89 -10.96 1.75 -1.20
C ILE A 89 -11.31 1.77 0.30
N HIS A 90 -10.41 2.21 1.18
CA HIS A 90 -10.72 2.34 2.61
C HIS A 90 -11.81 3.39 2.88
N VAL A 91 -11.78 4.52 2.18
CA VAL A 91 -12.85 5.53 2.27
C VAL A 91 -14.19 4.95 1.80
N LEU A 92 -14.20 4.21 0.68
CA LEU A 92 -15.41 3.54 0.18
C LEU A 92 -15.94 2.48 1.15
N ASN A 93 -15.05 1.67 1.75
CA ASN A 93 -15.42 0.68 2.74
C ASN A 93 -16.06 1.33 3.98
N TRP A 94 -15.56 2.48 4.41
CA TRP A 94 -16.21 3.26 5.47
C TRP A 94 -17.61 3.74 5.06
N GLN A 95 -17.75 4.33 3.86
CA GLN A 95 -19.05 4.79 3.36
C GLN A 95 -20.08 3.66 3.26
N GLN A 96 -19.64 2.45 2.91
CA GLN A 96 -20.47 1.25 2.81
C GLN A 96 -20.63 0.49 4.14
N LYS A 97 -20.11 1.04 5.25
CA LYS A 97 -20.17 0.43 6.61
C LYS A 97 -19.45 -0.92 6.73
N HIS A 98 -18.52 -1.22 5.83
CA HIS A 98 -17.64 -2.39 5.91
C HIS A 98 -16.43 -2.14 6.82
N GLU A 99 -16.14 -0.88 7.18
CA GLU A 99 -15.00 -0.47 7.98
C GLU A 99 -15.37 0.63 9.00
N LYS A 100 -14.80 0.58 10.22
CA LYS A 100 -14.93 1.66 11.22
C LYS A 100 -14.27 2.93 10.69
N LYS A 101 -14.91 4.09 10.88
CA LYS A 101 -14.43 5.39 10.38
C LYS A 101 -12.97 5.67 10.76
N ASP A 102 -12.60 5.48 12.01
CA ASP A 102 -11.26 5.84 12.51
C ASP A 102 -10.18 4.96 11.90
N ALA A 103 -10.46 3.66 11.73
CA ALA A 103 -9.57 2.73 11.04
C ALA A 103 -9.45 3.10 9.55
N ALA A 104 -10.58 3.34 8.88
CA ALA A 104 -10.61 3.66 7.46
C ALA A 104 -9.90 4.96 7.11
N ILE A 105 -10.14 6.03 7.88
CA ILE A 105 -9.50 7.32 7.65
C ILE A 105 -8.01 7.25 7.99
N GLY A 106 -7.61 6.58 9.07
CA GLY A 106 -6.20 6.37 9.41
C GLY A 106 -5.45 5.63 8.31
N GLN A 107 -6.02 4.53 7.80
CA GLN A 107 -5.47 3.76 6.69
C GLN A 107 -5.43 4.59 5.39
N ALA A 108 -6.50 5.32 5.08
CA ALA A 108 -6.57 6.14 3.88
C ALA A 108 -5.52 7.25 3.88
N VAL A 109 -5.34 7.97 5.00
CA VAL A 109 -4.34 9.03 5.13
C VAL A 109 -2.92 8.47 5.01
N ALA A 110 -2.61 7.39 5.72
CA ALA A 110 -1.28 6.77 5.66
C ALA A 110 -0.94 6.30 4.24
N LYS A 111 -1.90 5.65 3.56
CA LYS A 111 -1.73 5.16 2.19
C LYS A 111 -1.67 6.28 1.16
N ALA A 112 -2.46 7.32 1.31
CA ALA A 112 -2.41 8.49 0.44
C ALA A 112 -1.06 9.23 0.59
N ALA A 113 -0.57 9.41 1.83
CA ALA A 113 0.73 10.02 2.10
C ALA A 113 1.87 9.20 1.51
N PHE A 114 1.86 7.87 1.73
CA PHE A 114 2.88 6.98 1.17
C PHE A 114 2.80 6.90 -0.36
N GLY A 115 1.59 6.84 -0.93
CA GLY A 115 1.38 6.91 -2.38
C GLY A 115 1.88 8.21 -3.00
N GLY A 116 1.60 9.35 -2.35
CA GLY A 116 2.11 10.67 -2.75
C GLY A 116 3.63 10.74 -2.71
N LEU A 117 4.26 10.19 -1.68
CA LEU A 117 5.72 10.12 -1.57
C LEU A 117 6.35 9.32 -2.73
N ASN A 118 5.74 8.19 -3.07
CA ASN A 118 6.14 7.34 -4.19
C ASN A 118 6.00 8.04 -5.55
N LEU A 119 4.87 8.72 -5.78
CA LEU A 119 4.65 9.51 -6.99
C LEU A 119 5.66 10.66 -7.08
N TYR A 120 5.89 11.37 -5.99
CA TYR A 120 6.89 12.44 -5.95
C TYR A 120 8.28 11.92 -6.33
N ALA A 121 8.75 10.84 -5.70
CA ALA A 121 10.05 10.24 -6.02
C ALA A 121 10.11 9.70 -7.46
N GLY A 122 9.02 9.10 -7.96
CA GLY A 122 8.93 8.59 -9.32
C GLY A 122 8.93 9.66 -10.42
N PHE A 123 8.35 10.84 -10.16
CA PHE A 123 8.32 11.96 -11.11
C PHE A 123 9.44 12.98 -10.94
N LYS A 124 10.15 12.95 -9.81
CA LYS A 124 11.30 13.84 -9.58
C LYS A 124 12.39 13.57 -10.63
N LYS A 125 12.83 14.63 -11.30
CA LYS A 125 13.88 14.58 -12.33
C LYS A 125 15.21 14.18 -11.70
#